data_AF-A0A7C6R2W4-F1
#
_entry.id   AF-A0A7C6R2W4-F1
#
_cell.length_a   1.000
_cell.length_b   1.000
_cell.length_c   1.000
_cell.angle_alpha   90.00
_cell.angle_beta   90.00
_cell.angle_gamma   90.00
#
_symmetry.space_group_name_H-M   'P 1'
#
loop_
_entity.id
_entity.type
_entity.pdbx_description
1 polymer ?
#
loop_
_entity_poly.entity_id
_entity_poly.type
_entity_poly.pdbx_seq_one_letter_code
_entity_poly.pdbx_strand_id
1 'polypeptide(L)'
;MLSDRTQEISRTYEVLDEETGAAYRATFIISPQSRIEYYCVYPREVGRNVDEIIRVLQAVQFAAATGEGVPAGWHPGQPGIKIEFDQAGTI
;
A
#
# COMPACT_ATOMS: atom_id res chain seq x y z
N MET A 1 -14.71 -2.28 14.36
CA MET A 1 -13.46 -1.56 14.72
C MET A 1 -12.67 -2.46 15.66
N LEU A 2 -11.35 -2.49 15.53
CA LEU A 2 -10.43 -3.26 16.39
C LEU A 2 -9.91 -2.37 17.52
N SER A 3 -9.57 -2.96 18.67
CA SER A 3 -8.97 -2.27 19.81
C SER A 3 -7.55 -2.78 20.03
N ASP A 4 -6.58 -1.87 20.15
CA ASP A 4 -5.16 -2.15 20.42
C ASP A 4 -4.75 -1.56 21.78
N ARG A 5 -5.31 -2.08 22.88
CA ARG A 5 -5.08 -1.52 24.23
C ARG A 5 -3.67 -1.77 24.75
N THR A 6 -3.04 -2.84 24.30
CA THR A 6 -1.65 -3.17 24.64
C THR A 6 -0.65 -2.36 23.81
N GLN A 7 -1.12 -1.63 22.79
CA GLN A 7 -0.30 -0.91 21.81
C GLN A 7 0.67 -1.82 21.05
N GLU A 8 0.47 -3.14 21.11
CA GLU A 8 1.36 -4.14 20.52
C GLU A 8 1.27 -4.06 18.99
N ILE A 9 0.05 -3.94 18.45
CA ILE A 9 -0.15 -3.89 17.00
C ILE A 9 0.49 -2.61 16.44
N SER A 10 0.20 -1.46 17.05
CA SER A 10 0.75 -0.17 16.61
C SER A 10 2.28 -0.13 16.67
N ARG A 11 2.88 -0.78 17.68
CA ARG A 11 4.33 -0.91 17.84
C ARG A 11 4.92 -1.87 16.80
N THR A 12 4.30 -3.02 16.56
CA THR A 12 4.75 -4.01 15.56
C THR A 12 4.74 -3.43 14.15
N TYR A 13 3.76 -2.59 13.83
CA TYR A 13 3.68 -1.90 12.54
C TYR A 13 4.49 -0.59 12.49
N GLU A 14 5.27 -0.28 13.53
CA GLU A 14 6.13 0.91 13.63
C GLU A 14 5.37 2.23 13.43
N VAL A 15 4.12 2.28 13.89
CA VAL A 15 3.23 3.45 13.75
C VAL A 15 2.75 4.00 15.08
N LEU A 16 3.28 3.50 16.20
CA LEU A 16 2.98 4.05 17.53
C LEU A 16 3.78 5.33 17.76
N ASP A 17 3.07 6.40 18.13
CA ASP A 17 3.68 7.56 18.78
C ASP A 17 3.86 7.23 20.27
N GLU A 18 5.10 6.99 20.69
CA GLU A 18 5.45 6.62 22.07
C GLU A 18 5.17 7.73 23.08
N GLU A 19 5.14 9.00 22.64
CA GLU A 19 4.92 10.13 23.54
C GLU A 19 3.42 10.26 23.88
N THR A 20 2.56 10.16 22.86
CA THR A 20 1.11 10.34 23.02
C THR A 20 0.36 9.04 23.24
N GLY A 21 0.97 7.89 22.95
CA GLY A 21 0.35 6.57 23.00
C GLY A 21 -0.68 6.32 21.88
N ALA A 22 -0.76 7.21 20.89
CA ALA A 22 -1.66 7.11 19.74
C ALA A 22 -0.92 6.55 18.52
N ALA A 23 -1.65 5.89 17.61
CA ALA A 23 -1.07 5.50 16.33
C ALA A 23 -1.06 6.68 15.34
N TYR A 24 0.01 6.81 14.56
CA TYR A 24 0.04 7.62 13.35
C TYR A 24 -1.00 7.14 12.35
N ARG A 25 -1.34 8.01 11.39
CA ARG A 25 -2.33 7.72 10.35
C ARG A 25 -1.71 6.85 9.27
N ALA A 26 -1.59 5.56 9.57
CA ALA A 26 -1.06 4.56 8.66
C ALA A 26 -2.16 3.77 7.96
N THR A 27 -1.88 3.33 6.74
CA THR A 27 -2.70 2.39 5.97
C THR A 27 -1.79 1.33 5.38
N PHE A 28 -2.17 0.06 5.50
CA PHE A 28 -1.44 -1.08 4.97
C PHE A 28 -2.36 -1.89 4.05
N ILE A 29 -1.84 -2.34 2.92
CA ILE A 29 -2.48 -3.36 2.08
C ILE A 29 -1.68 -4.64 2.25
N ILE A 30 -2.35 -5.69 2.72
CA ILE A 30 -1.75 -6.99 3.03
C ILE A 30 -2.36 -8.03 2.10
N SER A 31 -1.51 -8.74 1.36
CA SER A 31 -1.94 -9.83 0.48
C SER A 31 -2.35 -11.08 1.26
N PRO A 32 -3.12 -12.01 0.65
CA PRO A 32 -3.47 -13.29 1.28
C PRO A 32 -2.26 -14.13 1.72
N GLN A 33 -1.07 -13.87 1.17
CA GLN A 33 0.20 -14.50 1.54
C GLN A 33 0.85 -13.83 2.76
N SER A 34 0.11 -12.97 3.48
CA SER A 34 0.57 -12.21 4.66
C SER A 34 1.78 -11.33 4.38
N ARG A 35 1.90 -10.79 3.16
CA ARG A 35 2.92 -9.81 2.78
C ARG A 35 2.32 -8.42 2.70
N ILE A 36 3.04 -7.42 3.18
CA ILE A 36 2.69 -6.01 3.00
C ILE A 36 3.05 -5.63 1.57
N GLU A 37 2.05 -5.34 0.75
CA GLU A 37 2.23 -4.90 -0.65
C GLU A 37 2.31 -3.38 -0.76
N TYR A 38 1.73 -2.67 0.20
CA TYR A 38 1.75 -1.22 0.27
C TYR A 38 1.59 -0.75 1.71
N TYR A 39 2.30 0.32 2.05
CA TYR A 39 2.11 1.07 3.28
C TYR A 39 2.23 2.57 3.02
N CYS A 40 1.44 3.37 3.71
CA CYS A 40 1.54 4.82 3.68
C CYS A 40 1.24 5.39 5.06
N VAL A 41 2.07 6.33 5.50
CA VAL A 41 1.98 6.99 6.81
C VAL A 41 1.80 8.48 6.58
N TYR A 42 0.73 9.04 7.14
CA TYR A 42 0.43 10.47 7.08
C TYR A 42 0.76 11.15 8.42
N PRO A 43 1.18 12.42 8.39
CA PRO A 43 1.17 13.27 9.58
C PRO A 43 -0.23 13.33 10.20
N ARG A 44 -0.33 13.68 11.49
CA ARG A 44 -1.60 13.70 12.24
C ARG A 44 -2.59 14.70 11.66
N GLU A 45 -2.10 15.76 11.03
CA GLU A 45 -2.84 16.89 10.49
C GLU A 45 -3.41 16.60 9.10
N VAL A 46 -2.90 15.57 8.41
CA VAL A 46 -3.23 15.30 7.01
C VAL A 46 -4.24 14.15 6.88
N GLY A 47 -5.22 14.33 6.00
CA GLY A 47 -6.21 13.31 5.64
C GLY A 47 -5.63 12.30 4.65
N ARG A 48 -6.12 11.06 4.72
CA ARG A 48 -5.81 10.03 3.73
C ARG A 48 -6.58 10.29 2.43
N ASN A 49 -5.99 9.91 1.31
CA ASN A 49 -6.68 9.87 0.02
C ASN A 49 -7.22 8.46 -0.23
N VAL A 50 -8.54 8.28 -0.14
CA VAL A 50 -9.19 6.97 -0.33
C VAL A 50 -9.08 6.49 -1.78
N ASP A 51 -9.19 7.40 -2.75
CA ASP A 51 -9.11 7.05 -4.16
C ASP A 51 -7.73 6.47 -4.52
N GLU A 52 -6.67 7.01 -3.92
CA GLU A 52 -5.32 6.48 -4.09
C GLU A 52 -5.16 5.10 -3.46
N ILE A 53 -5.71 4.88 -2.27
CA ILE A 53 -5.68 3.56 -1.61
C ILE A 53 -6.40 2.51 -2.47
N ILE A 54 -7.55 2.87 -3.06
CA ILE A 54 -8.29 1.98 -3.97
C ILE A 54 -7.50 1.74 -5.25
N ARG A 55 -6.90 2.77 -5.84
CA ARG A 55 -6.08 2.66 -7.06
C ARG A 55 -4.90 1.70 -6.85
N VAL A 56 -4.18 1.84 -5.73
CA VAL A 56 -3.07 0.94 -5.39
C VAL A 56 -3.56 -0.48 -5.14
N LEU A 57 -4.68 -0.66 -4.44
CA LEU A 57 -5.27 -1.99 -4.24
C LEU A 57 -5.59 -2.68 -5.59
N GLN A 58 -6.20 -1.95 -6.52
CA GLN A 58 -6.53 -2.46 -7.85
C GLN A 58 -5.27 -2.75 -8.67
N ALA A 59 -4.23 -1.92 -8.56
CA ALA A 59 -2.94 -2.15 -9.20
C ALA A 59 -2.28 -3.45 -8.72
N VAL A 60 -2.25 -3.67 -7.39
CA VAL A 60 -1.71 -4.90 -6.79
C VAL A 60 -2.50 -6.13 -7.27
N GLN A 61 -3.84 -6.04 -7.31
CA GLN A 61 -4.69 -7.11 -7.82
C GLN A 61 -4.49 -7.37 -9.31
N PHE A 62 -4.32 -6.31 -10.12
CA PHE A 62 -4.05 -6.42 -11.55
C PHE A 62 -2.74 -7.15 -11.81
N ALA A 63 -1.65 -6.72 -11.17
CA ALA A 63 -0.34 -7.35 -11.30
C ALA A 63 -0.38 -8.84 -10.94
N ALA A 64 -1.10 -9.19 -9.85
CA ALA A 64 -1.27 -10.57 -9.43
C ALA A 64 -2.10 -11.42 -10.41
N ALA A 65 -3.07 -10.81 -11.10
CA ALA A 65 -3.95 -11.51 -12.04
C ALA A 65 -3.34 -11.68 -13.44
N THR A 66 -2.56 -10.69 -13.93
CA THR A 66 -2.01 -10.70 -15.28
C THR A 66 -0.54 -11.16 -15.33
N GLY A 67 0.20 -11.03 -14.23
CA GLY A 67 1.65 -11.19 -14.22
C GLY A 67 2.40 -10.03 -14.86
N GLU A 68 1.70 -8.95 -15.24
CA GLU A 68 2.29 -7.75 -15.80
C GLU A 68 2.69 -6.75 -14.72
N GLY A 69 3.68 -5.90 -15.02
CA GLY A 69 4.05 -4.76 -14.21
C GLY A 69 3.03 -3.63 -14.32
N VAL A 70 2.97 -2.80 -13.29
CA VAL A 70 2.06 -1.65 -13.22
C VAL A 70 2.85 -0.34 -13.40
N PRO A 71 2.59 0.46 -14.45
CA PRO A 71 3.29 1.72 -14.66
C PRO A 71 3.00 2.78 -13.58
N ALA A 72 3.86 3.78 -13.51
CA ALA A 72 3.60 4.98 -12.70
C ALA A 72 2.32 5.68 -13.17
N GLY A 73 1.47 6.10 -12.22
CA GLY A 73 0.20 6.74 -12.54
C GLY A 73 -0.87 5.81 -13.15
N TRP A 74 -0.67 4.49 -13.07
CA TRP A 74 -1.63 3.54 -13.62
C TRP A 74 -3.02 3.66 -12.99
N HIS A 75 -4.06 3.55 -13.82
CA HIS A 75 -5.46 3.46 -13.43
C HIS A 75 -6.15 2.25 -14.07
N PRO A 76 -7.24 1.72 -13.48
CA PRO A 76 -8.01 0.63 -14.06
C PRO A 76 -8.39 0.88 -15.51
N GLY A 77 -8.16 -0.13 -16.36
CA GLY A 77 -8.40 -0.06 -17.81
C GLY A 77 -7.18 0.38 -18.63
N GLN A 78 -6.10 0.84 -18.00
CA GLN A 78 -4.82 1.09 -18.67
C GLN A 78 -4.01 -0.20 -18.83
N PRO A 79 -3.20 -0.32 -19.90
CA PRO A 79 -2.34 -1.49 -20.10
C PRO A 79 -1.26 -1.60 -19.02
N GLY A 80 -0.85 -2.82 -18.72
CA GLY A 80 0.35 -3.11 -17.93
C GLY A 80 1.62 -3.01 -18.77
N ILE A 81 2.75 -3.31 -18.13
CA ILE A 81 4.08 -3.40 -18.77
C ILE A 81 4.57 -4.84 -18.67
N LYS A 82 5.11 -5.40 -19.75
CA LYS A 82 5.74 -6.73 -19.70
C LYS A 82 7.05 -6.67 -18.93
N ILE A 83 7.25 -7.60 -18.01
CA ILE A 83 8.45 -7.68 -17.17
C ILE A 83 9.47 -8.58 -17.87
N GLU A 84 9.95 -8.15 -19.04
CA GLU A 84 10.95 -8.88 -19.83
C GLU A 84 12.25 -8.07 -19.92
N PHE A 85 13.41 -8.74 -19.86
CA PHE A 85 14.72 -8.09 -19.82
C PHE A 85 15.06 -7.34 -21.12
N ASP A 86 14.52 -7.80 -22.24
CA ASP A 86 14.70 -7.18 -23.56
C ASP A 86 14.01 -5.81 -23.69
N GLN A 87 13.02 -5.53 -22.83
CA GLN A 87 12.32 -4.23 -22.78
C GLN A 87 12.98 -3.21 -21.85
N ALA A 88 14.11 -3.55 -21.22
CA ALA A 88 14.82 -2.64 -20.34
C ALA A 88 15.37 -1.42 -21.14
N GLY A 89 14.84 -0.22 -20.85
CA GLY A 89 15.28 1.03 -21.47
C GLY A 89 14.54 1.43 -22.76
N THR A 90 13.46 0.72 -23.13
CA THR A 90 12.61 1.07 -24.29
C THR A 90 11.35 1.87 -23.89
N ILE A 91 11.21 2.18 -22.60
CA ILE A 91 10.14 2.98 -21.98
C ILE A 91 10.42 4.47 -22.04
#